data_AF-A0A6M5UJT4-F1
#
_entry.id   AF-A0A6M5UJT4-F1
#
_cell.length_a   1.000
_cell.length_b   1.000
_cell.length_c   1.000
_cell.angle_alpha   90.00
_cell.angle_beta   90.00
_cell.angle_gamma   90.00
#
_symmetry.space_group_name_H-M   'P 1'
#
loop_
_entity.id
_entity.type
_entity.pdbx_description
1 polymer ?
#
loop_
_entity_poly.entity_id
_entity_poly.type
_entity_poly.pdbx_seq_one_letter_code
_entity_poly.pdbx_strand_id
1 'polypeptide(L)'
;MKHGRRGARQRLAWCETSTAGALTPNHLRALTPGEPLRTGGGLFTQALCGRDLAGGWDLAFADPHHVADRLERQPETARVCIACAHEAQHPQPRQDAPAPLASNEG
;
A
#
# COMPACT_ATOMS: atom_id res chain seq x y z
N MET A 1 12.60 -5.45 -30.88
CA MET A 1 11.94 -4.32 -30.18
C MET A 1 11.87 -4.67 -28.69
N LYS A 2 12.70 -4.04 -27.85
CA LYS A 2 12.76 -4.34 -26.41
C LYS A 2 11.75 -3.45 -25.69
N HIS A 3 10.55 -3.97 -25.41
CA HIS A 3 9.59 -3.27 -24.55
C HIS A 3 10.15 -3.23 -23.12
N GLY A 4 10.80 -2.12 -22.79
CA GLY A 4 11.14 -1.81 -21.41
C GLY A 4 9.87 -1.71 -20.60
N ARG A 5 9.63 -2.71 -19.73
CA ARG A 5 8.67 -2.60 -18.63
C ARG A 5 9.15 -1.47 -17.73
N ARG A 6 8.79 -0.23 -18.04
CA ARG A 6 8.74 0.83 -17.03
C ARG A 6 7.63 0.40 -16.08
N GLY A 7 8.00 -0.32 -15.03
CA GLY A 7 7.07 -0.78 -14.01
C GLY A 7 6.22 0.40 -13.58
N ALA A 8 4.90 0.28 -13.73
CA ALA A 8 3.98 1.25 -13.18
C ALA A 8 4.35 1.41 -11.71
N ARG A 9 4.76 2.63 -11.31
CA ARG A 9 5.11 2.93 -9.92
C ARG A 9 3.95 2.47 -9.05
N GLN A 10 4.20 1.49 -8.18
CA GLN A 10 3.16 0.93 -7.34
C GLN A 10 2.61 2.05 -6.44
N ARG A 11 1.32 2.32 -6.55
CA ARG A 11 0.64 3.32 -5.72
C ARG A 11 0.40 2.71 -4.35
N LEU A 12 0.67 3.47 -3.30
CA LEU A 12 0.49 3.04 -1.93
C LEU A 12 -0.51 3.97 -1.22
N ALA A 13 -1.14 3.48 -0.16
CA ALA A 13 -1.91 4.26 0.78
C ALA A 13 -1.44 4.00 2.20
N TRP A 14 -1.37 5.07 3.00
CA TRP A 14 -1.34 4.98 4.45
C TRP A 14 -2.69 4.46 4.92
N CYS A 15 -2.69 3.46 5.78
CA CYS A 15 -3.90 2.84 6.30
C CYS A 15 -3.78 2.55 7.78
N GLU A 16 -4.93 2.55 8.44
CA GLU A 16 -5.05 2.15 9.84
C GLU A 16 -6.17 1.12 10.01
N THR A 17 -6.02 0.29 11.05
CA THR A 17 -7.04 -0.70 11.42
C THR A 17 -8.14 -0.02 12.22
N SER A 18 -9.35 -0.60 12.24
CA SER A 18 -10.46 -0.13 13.08
C SER A 18 -10.16 -0.08 14.58
N THR A 19 -9.17 -0.83 15.02
CA THR A 19 -8.69 -0.90 16.41
C THR A 19 -7.38 -0.13 16.64
N ALA A 20 -6.96 0.70 15.68
CA ALA A 20 -5.79 1.56 15.81
C ALA A 20 -6.00 2.60 16.93
N GLY A 21 -4.94 2.86 17.70
CA GLY A 21 -4.91 3.88 18.74
C GLY A 21 -3.76 4.87 18.50
N ALA A 22 -3.66 5.91 19.31
CA ALA A 22 -2.70 7.01 19.09
C ALA A 22 -1.22 6.58 18.99
N LEU A 23 -0.86 5.40 19.50
CA LEU A 23 0.50 4.85 19.46
C LEU A 23 0.66 3.68 18.50
N THR A 24 -0.41 3.24 17.84
CA THR A 24 -0.30 2.15 16.87
C THR A 24 0.31 2.69 15.58
N PRO A 25 1.26 1.96 14.97
CA PRO A 25 1.87 2.41 13.73
C PRO A 25 0.87 2.38 12.57
N ASN A 26 0.99 3.36 11.68
CA ASN A 26 0.33 3.35 10.39
C ASN A 26 0.93 2.26 9.51
N HIS A 27 0.05 1.58 8.79
CA HIS A 27 0.40 0.56 7.82
C HIS A 27 0.39 1.14 6.40
N LEU A 28 0.95 0.39 5.46
CA LEU A 28 0.84 0.67 4.04
C LEU A 28 0.03 -0.43 3.38
N ARG A 29 -0.85 -0.09 2.45
CA ARG A 29 -1.40 -1.04 1.49
C ARG A 29 -1.04 -0.61 0.09
N ALA A 30 -0.90 -1.56 -0.83
CA ALA A 30 -0.84 -1.18 -2.24
C ALA A 30 -2.24 -0.98 -2.80
N LEU A 31 -2.29 -0.05 -3.74
CA LEU A 31 -3.46 0.27 -4.53
C LEU A 31 -3.29 -0.31 -5.93
N THR A 32 -4.36 -0.90 -6.43
CA THR A 32 -4.44 -1.24 -7.85
C THR A 32 -4.54 0.05 -8.69
N PRO A 33 -4.13 0.03 -9.98
CA PRO A 33 -4.28 1.19 -10.85
C PRO A 33 -5.74 1.66 -10.89
N GLY A 34 -5.96 2.97 -10.72
CA GLY A 34 -7.32 3.55 -10.68
C GLY A 34 -8.08 3.35 -9.37
N GLU A 35 -7.54 2.60 -8.41
CA GLU A 35 -8.21 2.40 -7.11
C GLU A 35 -8.27 3.71 -6.31
N PRO A 36 -9.45 4.08 -5.77
CA PRO A 36 -9.61 5.21 -4.87
C PRO A 36 -9.17 4.86 -3.44
N LEU A 37 -8.90 5.89 -2.64
CA LEU A 37 -8.73 5.73 -1.19
C LEU A 37 -10.09 5.41 -0.56
N ARG A 38 -10.11 4.50 0.41
CA ARG A 38 -11.27 4.19 1.23
C ARG A 38 -11.15 4.87 2.58
N THR A 39 -11.57 6.12 2.68
CA THR A 39 -11.36 6.96 3.87
C THR A 39 -12.40 6.77 4.99
N GLY A 40 -13.36 5.85 4.83
CA GLY A 40 -14.42 5.63 5.82
C GLY A 40 -14.84 4.16 5.88
N GLY A 41 -14.13 3.38 6.70
CA GLY A 41 -14.40 1.96 6.97
C GLY A 41 -14.41 1.04 5.74
N GLY A 42 -14.42 -0.27 5.97
CA GLY A 42 -14.67 -1.24 4.88
C GLY A 42 -13.47 -1.51 3.95
N LEU A 43 -12.24 -1.37 4.45
CA LEU A 43 -11.16 -2.17 3.90
C LEU A 43 -11.43 -3.66 4.18
N PHE A 44 -11.27 -4.48 3.14
CA PHE A 44 -11.34 -5.94 3.19
C PHE A 44 -10.07 -6.49 2.54
N THR A 45 -8.92 -6.09 3.07
CA THR A 45 -7.61 -6.35 2.47
C THR A 45 -6.55 -6.38 3.55
N GLN A 46 -5.30 -6.61 3.13
CA GLN A 46 -4.15 -6.64 4.00
C GLN A 46 -3.19 -5.50 3.69
N ALA A 47 -2.51 -5.04 4.74
CA ALA A 47 -1.32 -4.22 4.62
C ALA A 47 -0.17 -5.00 3.96
N LEU A 48 0.87 -4.28 3.52
CA LEU A 48 2.10 -4.88 2.99
C LEU A 48 2.76 -5.84 3.97
N CYS A 49 2.68 -5.56 5.28
CA CYS A 49 3.20 -6.46 6.31
C CYS A 49 2.31 -7.68 6.61
N GLY A 50 1.26 -7.93 5.81
CA GLY A 50 0.32 -9.04 6.02
C GLY A 50 -0.70 -8.79 7.14
N ARG A 51 -0.72 -7.59 7.74
CA ARG A 51 -1.73 -7.25 8.75
C ARG A 51 -3.09 -7.10 8.09
N ASP A 52 -4.09 -7.78 8.64
CA ASP A 52 -5.48 -7.62 8.25
C ASP A 52 -5.96 -6.19 8.54
N LEU A 53 -6.55 -5.55 7.53
CA LEU A 53 -7.14 -4.21 7.60
C LEU A 53 -8.67 -4.27 7.61
N ALA A 54 -9.28 -5.43 7.86
CA ALA A 54 -10.73 -5.58 7.95
C ALA A 54 -11.38 -4.48 8.81
N GLY A 55 -12.26 -3.70 8.19
CA GLY A 55 -12.97 -2.58 8.84
C GLY A 55 -12.15 -1.31 9.06
N GLY A 56 -10.87 -1.30 8.69
CA GLY A 56 -10.00 -0.13 8.69
C GLY A 56 -10.30 0.83 7.51
N TRP A 57 -9.45 1.85 7.38
CA TRP A 57 -9.56 2.86 6.33
C TRP A 57 -8.19 3.39 5.88
N ASP A 58 -8.19 4.01 4.71
CA ASP A 58 -7.07 4.75 4.16
C ASP A 58 -7.06 6.18 4.70
N LEU A 59 -5.88 6.66 5.06
CA LEU A 59 -5.64 8.01 5.55
C LEU A 59 -5.31 8.98 4.40
N ALA A 60 -4.39 8.55 3.53
CA ALA A 60 -3.88 9.34 2.41
C ALA A 60 -3.10 8.45 1.45
N PHE A 61 -2.83 8.96 0.24
CA PHE A 61 -1.83 8.36 -0.64
C PHE A 61 -0.45 8.39 0.04
N ALA A 62 0.31 7.32 -0.15
CA ALA A 62 1.70 7.23 0.26
C ALA A 62 2.60 7.23 -0.97
N ASP A 63 3.60 8.11 -0.95
CA ASP A 63 4.71 8.06 -1.89
C ASP A 63 5.79 7.12 -1.32
N PRO A 64 6.18 6.05 -2.02
CA PRO A 64 7.25 5.17 -1.58
C PRO A 64 8.55 5.90 -1.17
N HIS A 65 8.88 7.02 -1.82
CA HIS A 65 10.06 7.81 -1.45
C HIS A 65 9.89 8.50 -0.10
N HIS A 66 8.69 9.02 0.20
CA HIS A 66 8.40 9.65 1.49
C HIS A 66 8.17 8.65 2.63
N VAL A 67 7.94 7.36 2.33
CA VAL A 67 7.84 6.31 3.36
C VAL A 67 9.18 6.13 4.09
N ALA A 68 10.30 6.12 3.34
CA ALA A 68 11.64 6.01 3.91
C ALA A 68 11.98 7.24 4.78
N ASP A 69 11.74 8.44 4.25
CA ASP A 69 11.98 9.69 4.99
C ASP A 69 11.16 9.75 6.30
N ARG A 70 9.91 9.26 6.26
CA ARG A 70 9.03 9.23 7.43
C ARG A 70 9.45 8.18 8.45
N LEU A 71 10.05 7.07 8.01
CA LEU A 71 10.66 6.06 8.89
C LEU A 71 11.88 6.62 9.62
N GLU A 72 12.72 7.39 8.94
CA GLU A 72 13.93 7.99 9.53
C GLU A 72 13.62 9.14 10.49
N ARG A 73 12.56 9.91 10.21
CA ARG A 73 12.20 11.13 10.95
C ARG A 73 11.06 10.91 11.94
N GLN A 74 10.69 9.67 12.29
CA GLN A 74 9.44 9.37 12.99
C GLN A 74 9.22 10.28 14.21
N PRO A 75 8.21 11.17 14.20
CA PRO A 75 7.72 11.76 15.44
C PRO A 75 7.03 10.65 16.25
N GLU A 76 7.10 10.72 17.58
CA GLU A 76 6.55 9.69 18.48
C GLU A 76 5.09 9.31 18.19
N THR A 77 4.32 10.25 17.63
CA THR A 77 2.87 10.21 17.39
C THR A 77 2.45 9.72 16.00
N ALA A 78 3.38 9.53 15.05
CA ALA A 78 3.05 9.03 13.70
C ALA A 78 4.10 8.01 13.24
N ARG A 79 4.01 6.81 13.80
CA ARG A 79 4.95 5.73 13.50
C ARG A 79 4.52 4.99 12.25
N VAL A 80 5.49 4.65 11.40
CA VAL A 80 5.29 3.76 10.25
C VAL A 80 5.66 2.35 10.66
N CYS A 81 4.84 1.37 10.28
CA CYS A 81 5.19 -0.03 10.45
C CYS A 81 6.48 -0.35 9.67
N ILE A 82 7.53 -0.78 10.38
CA ILE A 82 8.87 -1.05 9.81
C ILE A 82 8.79 -2.10 8.69
N ALA A 83 8.00 -3.17 8.88
CA ALA A 83 7.81 -4.19 7.86
C ALA A 83 7.12 -3.63 6.60
N CYS A 84 6.11 -2.76 6.76
CA CYS A 84 5.49 -2.09 5.62
C CYS A 84 6.49 -1.19 4.88
N ALA A 85 7.36 -0.46 5.60
CA ALA A 85 8.37 0.39 5.00
C ALA A 85 9.42 -0.41 4.21
N HIS A 86 9.86 -1.55 4.75
CA HIS A 86 10.79 -2.44 4.07
C HIS A 86 10.20 -3.01 2.77
N GLU A 87 8.96 -3.51 2.82
CA GLU A 87 8.24 -4.00 1.64
C GLU A 87 8.00 -2.91 0.60
N ALA A 88 7.74 -1.66 1.03
CA ALA A 88 7.57 -0.53 0.11
C ALA A 88 8.85 -0.16 -0.64
N GLN A 89 10.03 -0.40 -0.04
CA GLN A 89 11.34 -0.18 -0.68
C GLN A 89 11.72 -1.33 -1.62
N HIS A 90 11.21 -2.52 -1.37
CA HIS A 90 11.44 -3.72 -2.17
C HIS A 90 10.12 -4.31 -2.71
N PRO A 91 9.37 -3.57 -3.55
CA PRO A 91 8.07 -4.01 -4.01
C PRO A 91 8.19 -5.32 -4.78
N GLN A 92 7.76 -6.42 -4.15
CA GLN A 92 7.66 -7.70 -4.81
C GLN A 92 6.60 -7.60 -5.93
N PRO A 93 6.84 -8.20 -7.11
CA PRO A 93 5.82 -8.30 -8.14
C PRO A 93 4.66 -9.13 -7.58
N ARG A 94 3.54 -8.47 -7.25
CA ARG A 94 2.35 -9.16 -6.74
C ARG A 94 1.85 -10.15 -7.80
N GLN A 95 1.73 -11.42 -7.42
CA GLN A 95 1.25 -12.49 -8.30
C GLN A 95 -0.27 -12.44 -8.55
N ASP A 96 -1.01 -11.59 -7.83
CA ASP A 96 -2.48 -11.54 -7.88
C ASP A 96 -3.06 -10.48 -8.83
N ALA A 97 -2.25 -9.87 -9.71
CA ALA A 97 -2.82 -9.06 -10.79
C ALA A 97 -3.58 -10.02 -11.72
N PRO A 98 -4.92 -9.91 -11.86
CA PRO A 98 -5.63 -10.72 -12.84
C PRO A 98 -4.97 -10.49 -14.19
N ALA A 99 -4.61 -11.58 -14.87
CA ALA A 99 -4.02 -11.51 -16.20
C ALA A 99 -4.92 -10.61 -17.07
N PRO A 100 -4.35 -9.70 -17.86
CA PRO A 100 -5.16 -8.92 -18.79
C PRO A 100 -5.97 -9.94 -19.62
N LEU A 101 -7.30 -9.84 -19.53
CA LEU A 101 -8.22 -10.62 -20.36
C LEU A 101 -7.71 -10.50 -21.80
N ALA A 102 -7.21 -11.61 -22.33
CA ALA A 102 -6.79 -11.68 -23.71
C ALA A 102 -8.01 -11.28 -24.55
N SER A 103 -7.90 -10.13 -25.22
CA SER A 103 -8.80 -9.75 -26.29
C SER A 103 -8.73 -10.85 -27.35
N ASN A 104 -9.72 -11.74 -27.36
CA ASN A 104 -9.93 -12.65 -28.47
C ASN A 104 -10.46 -11.81 -29.62
N GLU A 105 -9.55 -11.36 -30.49
CA GLU A 105 -9.88 -10.92 -31.83
C GLU A 105 -9.56 -12.08 -32.77
N GLY A 106 -10.58 -12.69 -33.37
CA GLY A 106 -10.46 -13.75 -34.38
C GLY A 106 -11.48 -14.86 -34.25
#